data_AF-A0A4R6BNS3-F1
#
_entry.id   AF-A0A4R6BNS3-F1
#
_cell.length_a   1.000
_cell.length_b   1.000
_cell.length_c   1.000
_cell.angle_alpha   90.00
_cell.angle_beta   90.00
_cell.angle_gamma   90.00
#
_symmetry.space_group_name_H-M   'P 1'
#
loop_
_entity.id
_entity.type
_entity.pdbx_description
1 polymer ?
#
loop_
_entity_poly.entity_id
_entity_poly.type
_entity_poly.pdbx_seq_one_letter_code
_entity_poly.pdbx_strand_id
1 'polypeptide(L)'
;MRLSYDYEDLIHELHADVEEGLVDGNDVVRVERGNTIVIGHKSYAPVVDYFYDTDNIEQLEEVDQERIQTIKVNELMIEMLKMNSII
;
A
#
# COMPACT_ATOMS: atom_id res chain seq x y z
N MET A 1 21.51 -8.42 2.72
CA MET A 1 20.57 -7.47 3.33
C MET A 1 19.18 -7.94 2.97
N ARG A 2 18.40 -8.38 3.96
CA ARG A 2 16.97 -8.67 3.77
C ARG A 2 16.24 -7.37 4.08
N LEU A 3 15.28 -7.02 3.24
CA LEU A 3 14.51 -5.79 3.34
C LEU A 3 13.12 -6.23 3.81
N SER A 4 12.84 -6.01 5.10
CA SER A 4 11.49 -6.10 5.66
C SER A 4 10.96 -4.68 5.85
N TYR A 5 9.67 -4.51 5.64
CA TYR A 5 8.94 -3.30 6.01
C TYR A 5 7.96 -3.67 7.11
N ASP A 6 7.86 -2.82 8.12
CA ASP A 6 6.86 -2.97 9.16
C ASP A 6 5.53 -2.44 8.62
N TYR A 7 4.70 -3.37 8.17
CA TYR A 7 3.36 -3.08 7.66
C TYR A 7 2.28 -3.53 8.65
N GLU A 8 2.61 -3.84 9.91
CA GLU A 8 1.62 -4.37 10.86
C GLU A 8 0.39 -3.46 11.00
N ASP A 9 0.61 -2.16 11.13
CA ASP A 9 -0.48 -1.18 11.27
C ASP A 9 -1.34 -1.11 9.99
N LEU A 10 -0.72 -0.88 8.83
CA LEU A 10 -1.43 -0.80 7.53
C LEU A 10 -2.16 -2.10 7.17
N ILE A 11 -1.61 -3.26 7.53
CA ILE A 11 -2.27 -4.56 7.33
C ILE A 11 -3.50 -4.67 8.24
N HIS A 12 -3.39 -4.27 9.51
CA HIS A 12 -4.53 -4.29 10.43
C HIS A 12 -5.63 -3.32 9.99
N GLU A 13 -5.27 -2.11 9.55
CA GLU A 13 -6.22 -1.10 9.05
C GLU A 13 -6.95 -1.61 7.80
N LEU A 14 -6.21 -2.04 6.78
CA LEU A 14 -6.82 -2.53 5.54
C LEU A 14 -7.68 -3.79 5.76
N HIS A 15 -7.31 -4.64 6.73
CA HIS A 15 -8.13 -5.79 7.10
C HIS A 15 -9.43 -5.36 7.79
N ALA A 16 -9.36 -4.42 8.74
CA ALA A 16 -10.53 -3.88 9.42
C ALA A 16 -11.49 -3.22 8.43
N ASP A 17 -10.97 -2.44 7.48
CA ASP A 17 -11.77 -1.78 6.44
C ASP A 17 -12.53 -2.77 5.56
N VAL A 18 -11.91 -3.91 5.23
CA VAL A 18 -12.57 -4.99 4.48
C VAL A 18 -13.64 -5.68 5.33
N GLU A 19 -13.37 -5.94 6.61
CA GLU A 19 -14.34 -6.57 7.52
C GLU A 19 -15.54 -5.67 7.81
N GLU A 20 -15.32 -4.36 7.91
CA GLU A 20 -16.36 -3.34 8.11
C GLU A 20 -17.13 -3.01 6.83
N GLY A 21 -16.67 -3.50 5.67
CA GLY A 21 -17.28 -3.26 4.37
C GLY A 21 -17.07 -1.84 3.84
N LEU A 22 -16.04 -1.14 4.33
CA LEU A 22 -15.60 0.16 3.82
C LEU A 22 -14.93 0.00 2.44
N VAL A 23 -14.31 -1.15 2.20
CA VAL A 23 -13.72 -1.52 0.90
C VAL A 23 -13.93 -3.00 0.60
N ASP A 24 -14.20 -3.37 -0.65
CA ASP A 24 -14.24 -4.78 -1.08
C ASP A 24 -12.82 -5.29 -1.41
N GLY A 25 -12.49 -6.51 -0.99
CA GLY A 25 -11.19 -7.12 -1.31
C GLY A 25 -10.89 -7.24 -2.83
N ASN A 26 -11.93 -7.28 -3.66
CA ASN A 26 -11.83 -7.34 -5.12
C ASN A 26 -11.83 -5.96 -5.79
N ASP A 27 -12.15 -4.90 -5.05
CA ASP A 27 -12.10 -3.53 -5.54
C ASP A 27 -10.67 -3.02 -5.61
N VAL A 28 -10.54 -1.80 -6.12
CA VAL A 28 -9.28 -1.09 -6.25
C VAL A 28 -9.20 0.05 -5.25
N VAL A 29 -8.00 0.28 -4.74
CA VAL A 29 -7.63 1.44 -3.93
C VAL A 29 -6.49 2.18 -4.60
N ARG A 30 -6.30 3.44 -4.22
CA ARG A 30 -5.13 4.21 -4.61
C ARG A 30 -4.09 4.08 -3.50
N VAL A 31 -2.83 3.95 -3.86
CA VAL A 31 -1.74 3.73 -2.91
C VAL A 31 -0.64 4.74 -3.18
N GLU A 32 -0.22 5.43 -2.13
CA GLU A 32 1.00 6.23 -2.17
C GLU A 32 2.21 5.31 -2.04
N ARG A 33 3.15 5.43 -2.98
CA ARG A 33 4.42 4.73 -2.94
C ARG A 33 5.53 5.61 -2.38
N GLY A 34 6.43 5.01 -1.60
CA GLY A 34 7.66 5.64 -1.19
C GLY A 34 8.71 5.64 -2.30
N ASN A 35 9.89 6.16 -1.98
CA ASN A 35 11.01 6.15 -2.92
C ASN A 35 11.40 4.71 -3.32
N THR A 36 11.64 4.50 -4.61
CA THR A 36 12.08 3.19 -5.10
C THR A 36 13.47 2.87 -4.55
N ILE A 37 13.57 1.74 -3.85
CA ILE A 37 14.82 1.20 -3.33
C ILE A 37 15.30 0.11 -4.27
N VAL A 38 16.58 0.15 -4.65
CA VAL A 38 17.22 -0.84 -5.51
C VAL A 38 18.25 -1.64 -4.71
N ILE A 39 18.08 -2.95 -4.64
CA ILE A 39 18.99 -3.88 -3.96
C ILE A 39 19.36 -5.01 -4.93
N GLY A 40 20.61 -4.98 -5.42
CA GLY A 40 21.09 -5.92 -6.43
C GLY A 40 20.30 -5.78 -7.74
N HIS A 41 19.62 -6.84 -8.17
CA HIS A 41 18.77 -6.85 -9.37
C HIS A 41 17.28 -6.64 -9.07
N LYS A 42 16.93 -6.26 -7.85
CA LYS A 42 15.54 -6.05 -7.43
C LYS A 42 15.32 -4.56 -7.12
N SER A 43 14.19 -4.04 -7.57
CA SER A 43 13.69 -2.71 -7.20
C SER A 43 12.33 -2.86 -6.52
N TYR A 44 12.09 -2.07 -5.48
CA TYR A 44 10.82 -2.06 -4.78
C TYR A 44 10.49 -0.64 -4.32
N ALA A 45 9.25 -0.20 -4.54
CA ALA A 45 8.73 1.05 -4.02
C ALA A 45 7.75 0.70 -2.88
N PRO A 46 8.07 1.02 -1.62
CA PRO A 46 7.24 0.63 -0.49
C PRO A 46 5.87 1.29 -0.52
N VAL A 47 4.87 0.60 0.03
CA VAL A 47 3.60 1.21 0.41
C VAL A 47 3.87 2.23 1.52
N VAL A 48 3.32 3.44 1.38
CA VAL A 48 3.33 4.48 2.41
C VAL A 48 1.93 4.59 3.02
N ASP A 49 0.92 4.72 2.17
CA ASP A 49 -0.48 4.86 2.58
C ASP A 49 -1.42 4.37 1.47
N TYR A 50 -2.71 4.19 1.79
CA TYR A 50 -3.76 3.90 0.83
C TYR A 50 -4.98 4.82 1.01
N PHE A 51 -5.71 5.03 -0.08
CA PHE A 51 -6.87 5.91 -0.14
C PHE A 51 -8.00 5.19 -0.83
N TYR A 52 -9.22 5.44 -0.34
CA TYR A 52 -10.43 4.96 -0.97
C TYR A 52 -10.64 5.69 -2.31
N ASP A 53 -11.37 5.05 -3.22
CA ASP A 53 -11.68 5.69 -4.50
C ASP A 53 -12.57 6.94 -4.34
N THR A 54 -13.28 7.06 -3.21
CA THR A 54 -14.06 8.25 -2.86
C THR A 54 -13.22 9.42 -2.37
N ASP A 55 -11.95 9.19 -2.03
CA ASP A 55 -11.09 10.24 -1.48
C ASP A 55 -10.61 11.19 -2.56
N ASN A 56 -10.63 12.49 -2.23
CA ASN A 56 -10.16 13.54 -3.11
C ASN A 56 -8.67 13.81 -2.89
N ILE A 57 -7.85 12.81 -3.26
CA ILE A 57 -6.40 12.83 -3.04
C ILE A 57 -5.69 13.99 -3.77
N GLU A 58 -6.27 14.51 -4.84
CA GLU A 58 -5.71 15.62 -5.63
C GLU A 58 -5.65 16.94 -4.84
N GLN A 59 -6.40 17.02 -3.75
CA GLN A 59 -6.46 18.19 -2.86
C GLN A 59 -5.55 18.05 -1.63
N LEU A 60 -4.88 16.90 -1.46
CA LEU A 60 -3.97 16.66 -0.34
C LEU A 60 -2.57 17.16 -0.71
N GLU A 61 -2.14 18.28 -0.13
CA GLU A 61 -0.81 18.88 -0.39
C GLU A 61 0.35 17.99 0.04
N GLU A 62 0.12 17.07 0.98
CA GLU A 62 1.13 16.15 1.53
C GLU A 62 1.33 14.90 0.67
N VAL A 63 0.43 14.62 -0.28
CA VAL A 63 0.47 13.41 -1.12
C VAL A 63 1.17 13.71 -2.43
N ASP A 64 2.27 13.00 -2.70
CA ASP A 64 2.98 13.08 -3.97
C ASP A 64 2.20 12.34 -5.07
N GLN A 65 1.45 13.08 -5.87
CA GLN A 65 0.59 12.55 -6.94
C GLN A 65 1.36 11.71 -7.97
N GLU A 66 2.67 11.95 -8.16
CA GLU A 66 3.50 11.16 -9.08
C GLU A 66 3.76 9.73 -8.57
N ARG A 67 3.50 9.49 -7.28
CA ARG A 67 3.72 8.20 -6.61
C ARG A 67 2.44 7.42 -6.36
N ILE A 68 1.30 7.97 -6.78
CA ILE A 68 0.02 7.31 -6.62
C ILE A 68 -0.12 6.19 -7.66
N GLN A 69 -0.52 5.02 -7.19
CA GLN A 69 -0.80 3.85 -8.02
C GLN A 69 -2.14 3.24 -7.66
N THR A 70 -2.88 2.77 -8.66
CA THR A 70 -4.08 1.98 -8.43
C THR A 70 -3.72 0.51 -8.32
N ILE A 71 -4.20 -0.16 -7.27
CA ILE A 71 -3.96 -1.58 -7.02
C ILE A 71 -5.22 -2.22 -6.43
N LYS A 72 -5.40 -3.53 -6.64
CA LYS A 72 -6.48 -4.26 -5.98
C LYS A 72 -6.18 -4.45 -4.51
N VAL A 73 -7.21 -4.36 -3.67
CA VAL A 73 -7.08 -4.51 -2.20
C VAL A 73 -6.42 -5.84 -1.84
N ASN A 74 -6.87 -6.95 -2.40
CA ASN A 74 -6.26 -8.26 -2.15
C ASN A 74 -4.79 -8.33 -2.62
N GLU A 75 -4.43 -7.65 -3.71
CA GLU A 75 -3.04 -7.63 -4.19
C GLU A 75 -2.14 -6.81 -3.26
N LEU A 76 -2.63 -5.67 -2.78
CA LEU A 76 -1.96 -4.82 -1.79
C LEU A 76 -1.74 -5.57 -0.48
N MET A 77 -2.77 -6.24 0.04
CA MET A 77 -2.68 -7.05 1.26
C MET A 77 -1.61 -8.16 1.13
N ILE A 78 -1.63 -8.89 0.02
CA ILE A 78 -0.62 -9.94 -0.26
C ILE A 78 0.79 -9.34 -0.38
N GLU A 79 0.93 -8.17 -1.01
CA GLU A 79 2.20 -7.45 -1.12
C GLU A 79 2.76 -7.10 0.27
N MET A 80 1.95 -6.43 1.11
CA MET A 80 2.34 -6.02 2.45
C MET A 80 2.71 -7.23 3.32
N LEU A 81 1.88 -8.29 3.33
CA LEU A 81 2.19 -9.52 4.08
C LEU A 81 3.51 -10.17 3.65
N LYS A 82 3.77 -10.23 2.33
CA LYS A 82 5.03 -10.78 1.81
C LYS A 82 6.22 -9.94 2.24
N MET A 83 6.13 -8.63 2.14
CA MET A 83 7.23 -7.72 2.49
C MET A 83 7.45 -7.62 4.00
N ASN A 84 6.40 -7.79 4.81
CA ASN A 84 6.49 -7.88 6.28
C ASN A 84 7.16 -9.18 6.74
N SER A 85 6.99 -10.27 5.98
CA SER A 85 7.51 -11.60 6.34
C SER A 85 8.99 -11.85 5.94
N ILE A 86 9.68 -10.92 5.27
CA ILE A 86 11.08 -11.10 4.83
C ILE A 86 12.06 -10.76 5.97
N ILE A 87 12.11 -11.62 6.99
CA ILE A 87 13.19 -11.68 8.00
C ILE A 87 14.37 -12.43 7.42
#